data_AF-A0A640UT47-F1
#
_entry.id   AF-A0A640UT47-F1
#
_cell.length_a   1.000
_cell.length_b   1.000
_cell.length_c   1.000
_cell.angle_alpha   90.00
_cell.angle_beta   90.00
_cell.angle_gamma   90.00
#
_symmetry.space_group_name_H-M   'P 1'
#
loop_
_entity.id
_entity.type
_entity.pdbx_description
1 polymer ?
#
loop_
_entity_poly.entity_id
_entity_poly.type
_entity_poly.pdbx_seq_one_letter_code
_entity_poly.pdbx_strand_id
1 'polypeptide(L)'
;MAPPLPRTVRAVGTAQLLDLAQEAAMHGFSQRLPVDWLQEHLAAEATHYLFPRLVQRLRHRPEVPLQWRCQQLLTVRTGEQIQGLLDVLPDTFDKLPETLDTASKKDIVSRIERAVTQREWVERMAAGPSAVALPEEPA
;
A
#
# COMPACT_ATOMS: atom_id res chain seq x y z
N MET A 1 -15.51 -6.22 22.34
CA MET A 1 -15.86 -5.24 21.29
C MET A 1 -14.75 -5.23 20.26
N ALA A 2 -15.06 -5.09 18.96
CA ALA A 2 -14.03 -4.84 17.96
C ALA A 2 -13.49 -3.41 18.17
N PRO A 3 -12.17 -3.17 18.10
CA PRO A 3 -11.63 -1.83 18.23
C PRO A 3 -12.19 -0.96 17.08
N PRO A 4 -12.59 0.30 17.36
CA PRO A 4 -13.11 1.20 16.34
C PRO A 4 -12.03 1.44 15.29
N LEU A 5 -12.42 1.49 14.02
CA LEU A 5 -11.48 1.73 12.92
C LEU A 5 -11.00 3.20 12.98
N PRO A 6 -9.71 3.46 13.20
CA PRO A 6 -9.19 4.82 13.21
C PRO A 6 -9.17 5.31 11.77
N ARG A 7 -9.99 6.31 11.47
CA ARG A 7 -10.08 6.93 10.14
C ARG A 7 -8.95 7.96 9.96
N THR A 8 -7.73 7.55 10.26
CA THR A 8 -6.52 8.38 10.26
C THR A 8 -5.48 7.79 9.31
N VAL A 9 -4.63 8.65 8.74
CA VAL A 9 -3.52 8.23 7.90
C VAL A 9 -2.24 8.21 8.74
N ARG A 10 -1.43 7.15 8.59
CA ARG A 10 -0.10 7.04 9.20
C ARG A 10 0.96 7.07 8.10
N ALA A 11 2.04 7.80 8.36
CA ALA A 11 3.21 7.85 7.49
C ALA A 11 4.25 6.85 8.01
N VAL A 12 4.74 5.99 7.12
CA VAL A 12 5.73 4.95 7.44
C VAL A 12 6.84 4.95 6.41
N GLY A 13 8.08 4.72 6.85
CA GLY A 13 9.19 4.48 5.93
C GLY A 13 9.13 3.08 5.31
N THR A 14 9.92 2.83 4.28
CA THR A 14 9.99 1.54 3.59
C THR A 14 10.35 0.39 4.52
N ALA A 15 11.33 0.57 5.41
CA ALA A 15 11.70 -0.48 6.38
C ALA A 15 10.53 -0.86 7.31
N GLN A 16 9.79 0.13 7.82
CA GLN A 16 8.61 -0.11 8.66
C GLN A 16 7.48 -0.79 7.86
N LEU A 17 7.31 -0.42 6.60
CA LEU A 17 6.32 -1.05 5.73
C LEU A 17 6.64 -2.53 5.45
N LEU A 18 7.91 -2.86 5.25
CA LEU A 18 8.38 -4.23 5.06
C LEU A 18 8.16 -5.07 6.33
N ASP A 19 8.40 -4.50 7.51
CA ASP A 19 8.13 -5.15 8.79
C ASP A 19 6.65 -5.48 8.97
N LEU A 20 5.75 -4.53 8.64
CA LEU A 20 4.30 -4.75 8.65
C LEU A 20 3.86 -5.84 7.66
N ALA A 21 4.46 -5.88 6.47
CA ALA A 21 4.18 -6.92 5.48
C ALA A 21 4.68 -8.29 5.96
N GLN A 22 5.85 -8.34 6.59
CA GLN A 22 6.40 -9.56 7.17
C GLN A 22 5.54 -10.09 8.33
N GLU A 23 5.06 -9.21 9.21
CA GLU A 23 4.10 -9.55 10.27
C GLU A 23 2.81 -10.11 9.67
N ALA A 24 2.26 -9.45 8.65
CA ALA A 24 1.10 -9.94 7.94
C ALA A 24 1.31 -11.33 7.33
N ALA A 25 2.52 -11.64 6.84
CA ALA A 25 2.87 -12.97 6.34
C ALA A 25 2.92 -14.02 7.44
N MET A 26 3.52 -13.68 8.58
CA MET A 26 3.58 -14.58 9.74
C MET A 26 2.19 -14.93 10.26
N HIS A 27 1.25 -13.98 10.24
CA HIS A 27 -0.13 -14.20 10.65
C HIS A 27 -1.03 -14.81 9.56
N GLY A 28 -0.50 -15.04 8.35
CA GLY A 28 -1.26 -15.57 7.22
C GLY A 28 -2.34 -14.62 6.70
N PHE A 29 -2.16 -13.32 6.91
CA PHE A 29 -3.07 -12.30 6.41
C PHE A 29 -2.99 -12.15 4.89
N SER A 30 -4.06 -11.60 4.30
CA SER A 30 -4.07 -11.30 2.88
C SER A 30 -3.15 -10.12 2.58
N GLN A 31 -1.95 -10.43 2.13
CA GLN A 31 -1.05 -9.48 1.48
C GLN A 31 -1.33 -9.53 -0.02
N ARG A 32 -1.88 -8.45 -0.57
CA ARG A 32 -2.03 -8.36 -2.04
C ARG A 32 -0.68 -8.25 -2.73
N LEU A 33 0.36 -7.84 -2.00
CA LEU A 33 1.72 -7.65 -2.45
C LEU A 33 2.67 -8.42 -1.53
N PRO A 34 3.46 -9.38 -2.04
CA PRO A 34 4.42 -10.11 -1.21
C PRO A 34 5.58 -9.20 -0.79
N VAL A 35 6.22 -9.53 0.34
CA VAL A 35 7.34 -8.75 0.93
C VAL A 35 8.48 -8.56 -0.07
N ASP A 36 8.85 -9.62 -0.80
CA ASP A 36 9.91 -9.59 -1.81
C ASP A 36 9.62 -8.57 -2.93
N TRP A 37 8.36 -8.51 -3.39
CA TRP A 37 7.92 -7.53 -4.38
C TRP A 37 8.01 -6.09 -3.85
N LEU A 38 7.63 -5.87 -2.58
CA LEU A 38 7.77 -4.56 -1.95
C LEU A 38 9.24 -4.15 -1.86
N GLN A 39 10.13 -5.08 -1.51
CA GLN A 39 11.56 -4.81 -1.43
C GLN A 39 12.17 -4.49 -2.80
N GLU A 40 11.74 -5.18 -3.86
CA GLU A 40 12.22 -4.98 -5.22
C GLU A 40 11.73 -3.66 -5.84
N HIS A 41 10.47 -3.29 -5.61
CA HIS A 41 9.83 -2.18 -6.33
C HIS A 41 9.71 -0.88 -5.55
N LEU A 42 9.78 -0.87 -4.22
CA LEU A 42 9.66 0.36 -3.44
C LEU A 42 10.97 1.14 -3.38
N ALA A 43 10.83 2.47 -3.35
CA ALA A 43 11.94 3.37 -3.12
C ALA A 43 12.40 3.27 -1.66
N ALA A 44 13.67 2.94 -1.42
CA ALA A 44 14.20 2.55 -0.09
C ALA A 44 14.09 3.64 1.00
N GLU A 45 14.14 4.92 0.62
CA GLU A 45 14.08 6.06 1.52
C GLU A 45 12.79 6.87 1.35
N ALA A 46 11.74 6.26 0.80
CA ALA A 46 10.47 6.94 0.59
C ALA A 46 9.55 6.83 1.81
N THR A 47 8.67 7.83 1.93
CA THR A 47 7.52 7.76 2.83
C THR A 47 6.35 7.12 2.10
N HIS A 48 5.73 6.15 2.75
CA HIS A 48 4.51 5.50 2.34
C HIS A 48 3.41 5.82 3.33
N TYR A 49 2.17 5.69 2.89
CA TYR A 49 1.02 6.07 3.71
C TYR A 49 0.07 4.91 3.88
N LEU A 50 -0.48 4.75 5.08
CA LEU A 50 -1.43 3.71 5.45
C LEU A 50 -2.73 4.34 5.90
N PHE A 51 -3.86 3.89 5.36
CA PHE A 51 -5.19 4.34 5.73
C PHE A 51 -6.12 3.14 5.98
N PRO A 52 -6.49 2.87 7.24
CA PRO A 52 -7.45 1.82 7.58
C PRO A 52 -8.82 2.11 6.99
N ARG A 53 -9.39 1.13 6.29
CA ARG A 53 -10.71 1.25 5.65
C ARG A 53 -11.73 0.27 6.16
N LEU A 54 -11.30 -0.96 6.46
CA LEU A 54 -12.21 -2.04 6.86
C LEU A 54 -11.63 -2.82 8.01
N VAL A 55 -12.50 -3.20 8.95
CA VAL A 55 -12.17 -4.22 9.94
C VAL A 55 -12.41 -5.57 9.29
N GLN A 56 -11.36 -6.39 9.20
CA GLN A 56 -11.41 -7.75 8.71
C GLN A 56 -11.42 -8.72 9.88
N ARG A 57 -12.46 -9.56 9.91
CA ARG A 57 -12.59 -10.65 10.88
C ARG A 57 -12.92 -11.92 10.13
N LEU A 58 -11.96 -12.85 10.09
CA LEU A 58 -12.15 -14.13 9.43
C LEU A 58 -13.06 -15.01 10.29
N ARG A 59 -14.37 -15.01 9.99
CA ARG A 59 -15.36 -15.82 10.73
C ARG A 59 -15.03 -17.32 10.73
N HIS A 60 -14.36 -17.79 9.68
CA HIS A 60 -13.98 -19.20 9.50
C HIS A 60 -12.63 -19.56 10.12
N ARG A 61 -11.86 -18.58 10.61
CA ARG A 61 -10.58 -18.79 11.30
C ARG A 61 -10.51 -17.92 12.56
N PRO A 62 -11.19 -18.31 13.64
CA PRO A 62 -11.25 -17.52 14.86
C PRO A 62 -9.90 -17.44 15.59
N GLU A 63 -8.94 -18.32 15.28
CA GLU A 63 -7.57 -18.21 15.81
C GLU A 63 -6.78 -17.05 15.18
N VAL A 64 -7.23 -16.55 14.02
CA VAL A 64 -6.57 -15.43 13.35
C VAL A 64 -6.99 -14.13 14.03
N PRO A 65 -6.02 -13.31 14.48
CA PRO A 65 -6.33 -12.06 15.15
C PRO A 65 -7.12 -11.12 14.23
N LEU A 66 -7.88 -10.22 14.86
CA LEU A 66 -8.61 -9.17 14.13
C LEU A 66 -7.60 -8.28 13.40
N GLN A 67 -7.84 -8.05 12.11
CA GLN A 67 -6.94 -7.27 11.26
C GLN A 67 -7.67 -6.06 10.67
N TRP A 68 -6.95 -4.97 10.43
CA TRP A 68 -7.45 -3.81 9.71
C TRP A 68 -6.91 -3.83 8.29
N ARG A 69 -7.82 -3.82 7.33
CA ARG A 69 -7.47 -3.66 5.92
C ARG A 69 -7.15 -2.20 5.66
N CYS A 70 -5.88 -1.94 5.41
CA CYS A 70 -5.35 -0.63 5.08
C CYS A 70 -5.19 -0.48 3.58
N GLN A 71 -5.73 0.61 3.03
CA GLN A 71 -5.27 1.11 1.74
C GLN A 71 -3.93 1.81 1.94
N GLN A 72 -3.04 1.63 0.99
CA GLN A 72 -1.68 2.14 1.06
C GLN A 72 -1.38 2.99 -0.16
N LEU A 73 -0.72 4.13 0.05
CA LEU A 73 -0.04 4.85 -1.01
C LEU A 73 1.44 4.48 -0.96
N LEU A 74 1.87 3.73 -1.96
CA LEU A 74 3.22 3.22 -2.09
C LEU A 74 3.98 4.07 -3.10
N THR A 75 5.23 4.39 -2.79
CA THR A 75 6.11 5.15 -3.68
C THR A 75 7.11 4.16 -4.25
N VAL A 76 7.01 3.87 -5.54
CA VAL A 76 7.93 2.93 -6.21
C VAL A 76 9.25 3.61 -6.55
N ARG A 77 10.28 2.81 -6.90
CA ARG A 77 11.62 3.30 -7.25
C ARG A 77 11.63 4.30 -8.41
N THR A 78 10.64 4.24 -9.30
CA THR A 78 10.47 5.23 -10.39
C THR A 78 9.99 6.60 -9.90
N GLY A 79 9.64 6.73 -8.61
CA GLY A 79 9.05 7.92 -8.01
C GLY A 79 7.52 7.99 -8.17
N GLU A 80 6.92 7.06 -8.91
CA GLU A 80 5.47 6.97 -9.07
C GLU A 80 4.79 6.54 -7.77
N GLN A 81 3.54 6.99 -7.57
CA GLN A 81 2.71 6.59 -6.45
C GLN A 81 1.63 5.62 -6.91
N ILE A 82 1.58 4.46 -6.27
CA ILE A 82 0.62 3.39 -6.59
C ILE A 82 -0.21 3.02 -5.36
N GLN A 83 -1.40 2.49 -5.60
CA GLN A 83 -2.30 2.04 -4.56
C GLN A 83 -2.07 0.55 -4.27
N GLY A 84 -1.83 0.23 -2.98
CA GLY A 84 -1.66 -1.12 -2.45
C GLY A 84 -2.63 -1.45 -1.31
N LEU A 85 -2.77 -2.73 -0.97
CA LEU A 85 -3.58 -3.19 0.16
C LEU A 85 -2.74 -4.08 1.07
N LEU A 86 -2.81 -3.79 2.38
CA LEU A 86 -2.19 -4.58 3.43
C LEU A 86 -3.15 -4.71 4.60
N ASP A 87 -3.27 -5.92 5.11
CA ASP A 87 -3.97 -6.19 6.37
C ASP A 87 -2.94 -6.13 7.50
N VAL A 88 -3.20 -5.30 8.53
CA VAL A 88 -2.30 -5.08 9.68
C VAL A 88 -3.02 -5.32 11.00
N LEU A 89 -2.29 -5.60 12.07
CA LEU A 89 -2.85 -5.66 13.41
C LEU A 89 -3.21 -4.26 13.93
N PRO A 90 -4.33 -4.11 14.66
CA PRO A 90 -4.69 -2.86 15.33
C PRO A 90 -3.60 -2.35 16.29
N ASP A 91 -2.99 -3.25 17.07
CA ASP A 91 -1.95 -2.92 18.04
C ASP A 91 -0.69 -2.38 17.37
N THR A 92 -0.27 -3.00 16.27
CA THR A 92 0.87 -2.54 15.47
C THR A 92 0.57 -1.21 14.79
N PHE A 93 -0.65 -1.00 14.28
CA PHE A 93 -1.05 0.29 13.68
C PHE A 93 -1.05 1.44 14.71
N ASP A 94 -1.51 1.18 15.93
CA ASP A 94 -1.57 2.20 17.00
C ASP A 94 -0.18 2.74 17.36
N LYS A 95 0.83 1.86 17.32
CA LYS A 95 2.25 2.19 17.55
C LYS A 95 2.88 3.03 16.45
N LEU A 96 2.26 3.13 15.26
CA LEU A 96 2.80 3.94 14.18
C LEU A 96 2.71 5.43 14.52
N PRO A 97 3.68 6.25 14.13
CA PRO A 97 3.65 7.68 14.45
C PRO A 97 2.51 8.40 13.72
N GLU A 98 1.75 9.23 14.44
CA GLU A 98 0.78 10.14 13.84
C GLU A 98 1.40 11.53 13.62
N THR A 99 2.20 11.65 12.57
CA THR A 99 2.94 12.90 12.28
C THR A 99 2.20 13.85 11.34
N LEU A 100 1.09 13.41 10.75
CA LEU A 100 0.37 14.16 9.72
C LEU A 100 -0.73 15.04 10.32
N ASP A 101 -0.83 16.27 9.83
CA ASP A 101 -1.96 17.15 10.12
C ASP A 101 -3.22 16.75 9.31
N THR A 102 -4.36 17.32 9.66
CA THR A 102 -5.65 17.01 9.04
C THR A 102 -5.72 17.31 7.54
N ALA A 103 -5.06 18.38 7.08
CA ALA A 103 -5.05 18.73 5.65
C ALA A 103 -4.21 17.73 4.85
N SER A 104 -3.03 17.39 5.35
CA SER A 104 -2.17 16.35 4.78
C SER A 104 -2.88 15.00 4.71
N LYS A 105 -3.56 14.59 5.79
CA LYS A 105 -4.37 13.34 5.81
C LYS A 105 -5.42 13.32 4.70
N LYS A 106 -6.13 14.43 4.48
CA LYS A 106 -7.18 14.53 3.44
C LYS A 106 -6.60 14.48 2.02
N ASP A 107 -5.49 15.15 1.79
CA ASP A 107 -4.76 15.11 0.52
C ASP A 107 -4.28 13.68 0.21
N ILE A 108 -3.67 13.00 1.18
CA ILE A 108 -3.18 11.63 1.01
C ILE A 108 -4.33 10.65 0.70
N VAL A 109 -5.47 10.75 1.40
CA VAL A 109 -6.65 9.94 1.06
C VAL A 109 -7.09 10.18 -0.38
N SER A 110 -7.12 11.46 -0.80
CA SER A 110 -7.49 11.81 -2.19
C SER A 110 -6.48 11.26 -3.21
N ARG A 111 -5.18 11.19 -2.87
CA ARG A 111 -4.15 10.57 -3.71
C ARG A 111 -4.30 9.05 -3.77
N ILE A 112 -4.59 8.39 -2.65
CA ILE A 112 -4.86 6.95 -2.60
C ILE A 112 -6.03 6.59 -3.53
N GLU A 113 -7.09 7.39 -3.53
CA GLU A 113 -8.28 7.14 -4.36
C GLU A 113 -8.05 7.38 -5.86
N ARG A 114 -7.04 8.19 -6.21
CA ARG A 114 -6.69 8.52 -7.61
C ARG A 114 -5.49 7.75 -8.15
N ALA A 115 -4.68 7.16 -7.27
CA ALA A 115 -3.50 6.41 -7.66
C ALA A 115 -3.87 5.14 -8.42
N VAL A 116 -3.06 4.80 -9.42
CA VAL A 116 -3.23 3.54 -10.16
C VAL A 116 -3.04 2.36 -9.23
N THR A 117 -3.82 1.31 -9.41
CA THR A 117 -3.63 0.09 -8.62
C THR A 117 -2.30 -0.56 -9.00
N GLN A 118 -1.68 -1.30 -8.07
CA GLN A 118 -0.46 -2.05 -8.39
C GLN A 118 -0.63 -2.95 -9.62
N ARG A 119 -1.81 -3.55 -9.82
CA ARG A 119 -2.09 -4.41 -10.97
C ARG A 119 -1.97 -3.64 -12.28
N GLU A 120 -2.64 -2.49 -12.37
CA GLU A 120 -2.57 -1.61 -13.53
C GLU A 120 -1.16 -1.08 -13.77
N TRP A 121 -0.41 -0.79 -12.70
CA TRP A 121 0.97 -0.37 -12.81
C TRP A 121 1.86 -1.47 -13.38
N VAL A 122 1.72 -2.72 -12.91
CA VAL A 122 2.43 -3.88 -13.47
C VAL A 122 2.06 -4.10 -14.94
N GLU A 123 0.77 -3.99 -15.29
CA GLU A 123 0.30 -4.09 -16.68
C GLU A 123 0.95 -3.01 -17.58
N ARG A 124 1.12 -1.78 -17.07
CA ARG A 124 1.82 -0.69 -17.79
C ARG A 124 3.33 -0.92 -17.91
N MET A 125 3.99 -1.40 -16.86
CA MET A 125 5.42 -1.68 -16.87
C MET A 125 5.76 -2.85 -17.80
N ALA A 126 4.88 -3.86 -17.88
CA ALA A 126 5.02 -5.00 -18.79
C ALA A 126 4.80 -4.62 -20.26
N ALA A 127 4.01 -3.57 -20.54
CA ALA A 127 3.73 -3.11 -21.90
C ALA A 127 4.94 -2.42 -22.58
N GLY A 128 5.98 -2.04 -21.83
CA GLY A 128 7.16 -1.33 -22.35
C GLY A 128 6.83 0.01 -23.03
N PRO A 129 7.83 0.83 -23.40
CA PRO A 129 7.58 1.93 -24.33
C PRO A 129 7.19 1.30 -25.67
N SER A 130 5.90 1.34 -26.00
CA SER A 130 5.42 0.95 -27.33
C SER A 130 6.29 1.67 -28.35
N ALA A 131 7.00 0.88 -29.15
CA ALA A 131 7.92 1.36 -30.18
C ALA A 131 7.24 2.50 -30.94
N VAL A 132 7.89 3.66 -30.94
CA VAL A 132 7.52 4.76 -31.82
C VAL A 132 7.65 4.21 -33.23
N ALA A 133 6.51 3.94 -33.87
CA ALA A 133 6.49 3.70 -35.31
C ALA A 133 6.86 5.04 -35.95
N LEU A 134 8.10 5.12 -36.45
CA LEU A 134 8.56 6.24 -37.26
C LEU A 134 7.62 6.40 -38.47
N PRO A 135 7.28 7.62 -38.89
CA PRO A 135 6.49 7.82 -40.10
C PRO A 135 7.35 7.47 -41.32
N GLU A 136 6.91 6.50 -42.12
CA GLU A 136 7.42 6.32 -43.49
C GLU A 136 6.87 7.47 -44.35
N GLU A 137 7.72 8.45 -44.66
CA GLU A 137 7.48 9.43 -45.73
C GLU A 137 7.79 8.78 -47.08
N PRO A 138 6.84 8.70 -48.03
CA PRO A 138 7.16 8.37 -49.41
C PRO A 138 7.61 9.62 -50.19
N ALA A 139 8.71 9.45 -50.92
CA ALA A 139 9.30 10.37 -51.90
C ALA A 139 8.48 10.51 -53.19
#